data_AF-A0A934LIM4-F1
#
_entry.id   AF-A0A934LIM4-F1
#
_cell.length_a   1.000
_cell.length_b   1.000
_cell.length_c   1.000
_cell.angle_alpha   90.00
_cell.angle_beta   90.00
_cell.angle_gamma   90.00
#
_symmetry.space_group_name_H-M   'P 1'
#
loop_
_entity.id
_entity.type
_entity.pdbx_description
1 polymer ?
#
loop_
_entity_poly.entity_id
_entity_poly.type
_entity_poly.pdbx_seq_one_letter_code
_entity_poly.pdbx_strand_id
1 'polypeptide(L)'
;MKSDLLAWPTFLAQHLHADPLFCLTNTVVWLDPLWSADEDGDDFSTALVTLRRVFPAIYTQAIEMLRDQQSVATIENMLCGELNRMGLPVDELVYLSYGIPLPAYGVDLTDSGFYEEHPDLLPLLALFGIAPDTVIPEHAYLMGQTLGDALGQQPDGRYQPVGWLLLWLFAWTGNSIMDLTYEYMAEYEMLAWTPEEVAVALDMIHQADELMAHVSAGQALLLSQPALMKTLAQNIRRLETALKKGQKYDTGRLEWPPLADGFTGTTESDA
;
A
#
# COMPACT_ATOMS: atom_id res chain seq x y z
N MET A 1 36.22 26.55 48.53
CA MET A 1 35.05 25.71 48.16
C MET A 1 33.85 26.43 47.57
N LYS A 2 33.55 27.73 47.85
CA LYS A 2 32.53 28.49 47.09
C LYS A 2 33.07 29.21 45.84
N SER A 3 34.39 29.38 45.74
CA SER A 3 35.06 30.08 44.62
C SER A 3 35.21 29.22 43.36
N ASP A 4 35.32 27.90 43.51
CA ASP A 4 35.61 27.01 42.37
C ASP A 4 34.37 26.81 41.50
N LEU A 5 33.17 26.70 42.09
CA LEU A 5 31.90 26.51 41.38
C LEU A 5 31.51 27.68 40.46
N LEU A 6 32.02 28.88 40.72
CA LEU A 6 31.79 30.06 39.87
C LEU A 6 32.75 30.13 38.67
N ALA A 7 33.83 29.35 38.67
CA ALA A 7 34.75 29.23 37.55
C ALA A 7 34.33 28.14 36.54
N TRP A 8 33.47 27.20 36.97
CA TRP A 8 32.97 26.12 36.12
C TRP A 8 32.16 26.58 34.90
N PRO A 9 31.25 27.57 34.98
CA PRO A 9 30.52 28.06 33.81
C PRO A 9 31.44 28.65 32.75
N THR A 10 32.46 29.42 33.16
CA THR A 10 33.43 30.02 32.25
C THR A 10 34.39 28.98 31.67
N PHE A 11 34.81 28.01 32.48
CA PHE A 11 35.63 26.88 32.05
C PHE A 11 34.88 25.99 31.05
N LEU A 12 33.62 25.64 31.34
CA LEU A 12 32.74 24.92 30.43
C LEU A 12 32.52 25.74 29.16
N ALA A 13 32.11 27.00 29.25
CA ALA A 13 31.92 27.84 28.06
C ALA A 13 33.18 27.90 27.18
N GLN A 14 34.38 28.07 27.76
CA GLN A 14 35.63 28.06 27.00
C GLN A 14 35.93 26.72 26.32
N HIS A 15 35.68 25.59 26.99
CA HIS A 15 35.93 24.26 26.42
C HIS A 15 34.85 23.86 25.40
N LEU A 16 33.61 24.28 25.61
CA LEU A 16 32.50 24.11 24.66
C LEU A 16 32.73 24.95 23.39
N HIS A 17 33.33 26.14 23.51
CA HIS A 17 33.74 26.96 22.37
C HIS A 17 35.02 26.46 21.67
N ALA A 18 35.84 25.65 22.36
CA ALA A 18 37.06 25.08 21.81
C ALA A 18 36.81 23.80 21.00
N ASP A 19 35.62 23.19 21.11
CA ASP A 19 35.20 22.06 20.29
C ASP A 19 34.31 22.54 19.11
N PRO A 20 34.84 22.55 17.88
CA PRO A 20 34.09 22.97 16.70
C PRO A 20 32.86 22.10 16.42
N LEU A 21 32.91 20.81 16.74
CA LEU A 21 31.77 19.90 16.54
C LEU A 21 30.67 20.23 17.54
N PHE A 22 31.02 20.53 18.78
CA PHE A 22 30.05 20.95 19.79
C PHE A 22 29.43 22.32 19.47
N CYS A 23 30.23 23.28 19.00
CA CYS A 23 29.75 24.57 18.51
C CYS A 23 28.80 24.42 17.32
N LEU A 24 29.17 23.58 16.35
CA LEU A 24 28.33 23.28 15.19
C LEU A 24 27.01 22.62 15.64
N THR A 25 27.08 21.64 16.54
CA THR A 25 25.90 20.95 17.06
C THR A 25 24.95 21.91 17.79
N ASN A 26 25.48 22.78 18.66
CA ASN A 26 24.64 23.81 19.31
C ASN A 26 24.07 24.82 18.32
N THR A 27 24.84 25.20 17.29
CA THR A 27 24.35 26.11 16.26
C THR A 27 23.22 25.47 15.47
N VAL A 28 23.34 24.18 15.13
CA VAL A 28 22.29 23.40 14.47
C VAL A 28 21.04 23.32 15.37
N VAL A 29 21.20 23.00 16.65
CA VAL A 29 20.09 22.93 17.62
C VAL A 29 19.42 24.30 17.79
N TRP A 30 20.18 25.39 17.85
CA TRP A 30 19.64 26.73 18.01
C TRP A 30 18.93 27.27 16.76
N LEU A 31 19.37 26.82 15.58
CA LEU A 31 18.77 27.18 14.29
C LEU A 31 17.64 26.25 13.86
N ASP A 32 17.37 25.21 14.65
CA ASP A 32 16.28 24.26 14.44
C ASP A 32 14.98 24.86 15.03
N PRO A 33 13.98 25.22 14.21
CA PRO A 33 12.75 25.82 14.72
C PRO A 33 11.94 24.88 15.62
N LEU A 34 12.23 23.57 15.62
CA LEU A 34 11.59 22.58 16.48
C LEU A 34 12.35 22.29 17.79
N TRP A 35 13.39 23.05 18.14
CA TRP A 35 14.19 22.78 19.35
C TRP A 35 13.39 22.81 20.67
N SER A 36 12.22 23.46 20.66
CA SER A 36 11.30 23.58 21.80
C SER A 36 9.89 23.09 21.50
N ALA A 37 9.70 22.40 20.37
CA ALA A 37 8.40 21.84 20.04
C ALA A 37 8.10 20.66 20.97
N ASP A 38 7.11 20.84 21.84
CA ASP A 38 6.50 19.73 22.57
C ASP A 38 5.79 18.81 21.58
N GLU A 39 5.74 17.50 21.87
CA GLU A 39 5.08 16.49 21.03
C GLU A 39 3.55 16.71 20.86
N ASP A 40 2.98 17.66 21.61
CA ASP A 40 1.56 18.08 21.58
C ASP A 40 1.29 19.30 20.67
N GLY A 41 2.08 19.45 19.59
CA GLY A 41 1.95 20.54 18.61
C GLY A 41 0.73 20.43 17.69
N ASP A 42 0.52 21.42 16.83
CA ASP A 42 -0.44 21.31 15.71
C ASP A 42 0.02 20.24 14.69
N ASP A 43 -0.88 19.84 13.78
CA ASP A 43 -0.60 18.80 12.78
C ASP A 43 0.68 19.09 11.98
N PHE A 44 0.92 20.37 11.67
CA PHE A 44 2.12 20.82 10.98
C PHE A 44 3.41 20.61 11.81
N SER A 45 3.40 20.94 13.10
CA SER A 45 4.54 20.72 13.99
C SER A 45 4.84 19.22 14.16
N THR A 46 3.80 18.41 14.34
CA THR A 46 3.91 16.95 14.45
C THR A 46 4.49 16.34 13.17
N ALA A 47 4.01 16.79 12.01
CA ALA A 47 4.55 16.38 10.72
C ALA A 47 6.03 16.72 10.59
N LEU A 48 6.45 17.94 10.97
CA LEU A 48 7.85 18.33 10.90
C LEU A 48 8.75 17.52 11.86
N VAL A 49 8.27 17.15 13.05
CA VAL A 49 8.99 16.26 13.98
C VAL A 49 9.19 14.87 13.36
N THR A 50 8.13 14.31 12.78
CA THR A 50 8.17 13.02 12.08
C THR A 50 9.16 13.07 10.91
N LEU A 51 9.07 14.09 10.06
CA LEU A 51 9.96 14.29 8.92
C LEU A 51 11.41 14.50 9.35
N ARG A 52 11.67 15.23 10.43
CA ARG A 52 13.04 15.41 10.95
C ARG A 52 13.69 14.08 11.32
N ARG A 53 12.91 13.16 11.89
CA ARG A 53 13.39 11.83 12.31
C ARG A 53 13.60 10.90 11.12
N VAL A 54 12.65 10.87 10.19
CA VAL A 54 12.56 9.81 9.17
C VAL A 54 13.03 10.28 7.79
N PHE A 55 12.81 11.55 7.46
CA PHE A 55 13.12 12.16 6.16
C PHE A 55 13.88 13.48 6.32
N PRO A 56 15.11 13.46 6.88
CA PRO A 56 15.83 14.69 7.25
C PRO A 56 16.10 15.63 6.07
N ALA A 57 16.18 15.10 4.85
CA ALA A 57 16.33 15.91 3.64
C ALA A 57 15.06 16.71 3.31
N ILE A 58 13.88 16.08 3.37
CA ILE A 58 12.58 16.74 3.16
C ILE A 58 12.35 17.77 4.27
N TYR A 59 12.65 17.41 5.51
CA TYR A 59 12.62 18.34 6.65
C TYR A 59 13.47 19.60 6.40
N THR A 60 14.70 19.42 5.94
CA THR A 60 15.62 20.55 5.68
C THR A 60 15.04 21.50 4.64
N GLN A 61 14.42 20.98 3.57
CA GLN A 61 13.75 21.79 2.55
C GLN A 61 12.57 22.59 3.15
N ALA A 62 11.76 21.97 4.00
CA ALA A 62 10.68 22.67 4.69
C ALA A 62 11.21 23.82 5.56
N ILE A 63 12.34 23.62 6.27
CA ILE A 63 12.96 24.67 7.08
C ILE A 63 13.51 25.81 6.22
N GLU A 64 14.10 25.52 5.06
CA GLU A 64 14.54 26.54 4.10
C GLU A 64 13.35 27.37 3.61
N MET A 65 12.23 26.72 3.25
CA MET A 65 11.01 27.42 2.84
C MET A 65 10.40 28.28 3.95
N LEU A 66 10.43 27.81 5.20
CA LEU A 66 10.00 28.61 6.37
C LEU A 66 10.88 29.86 6.55
N ARG A 67 12.20 29.72 6.37
CA ARG A 67 13.15 30.85 6.45
C ARG A 67 12.91 31.87 5.34
N ASP A 68 12.51 31.39 4.16
CA ASP A 68 12.11 32.22 3.01
C ASP A 68 10.69 32.77 3.11
N GLN A 69 10.01 32.61 4.26
CA GLN A 69 8.67 33.11 4.55
C GLN A 69 7.59 32.60 3.58
N GLN A 70 7.78 31.38 3.06
CA GLN A 70 6.73 30.71 2.28
C GLN A 70 5.51 30.43 3.15
N SER A 71 4.34 30.36 2.52
CA SER A 71 3.10 30.05 3.24
C SER A 71 3.09 28.59 3.72
N VAL A 72 2.44 28.33 4.85
CA VAL A 72 2.29 26.96 5.40
C VAL A 72 1.68 26.03 4.36
N ALA A 73 0.58 26.43 3.71
CA ALA A 73 -0.05 25.64 2.66
C ALA A 73 0.90 25.30 1.49
N THR A 74 1.82 26.19 1.13
CA THR A 74 2.84 25.91 0.10
C THR A 74 3.83 24.85 0.56
N ILE A 75 4.21 24.87 1.84
CA ILE A 75 5.10 23.89 2.44
C ILE A 75 4.39 22.54 2.59
N GLU A 76 3.15 22.51 3.06
CA GLU A 76 2.34 21.29 3.16
C GLU A 76 2.22 20.57 1.82
N ASN A 77 1.88 21.30 0.76
CA ASN A 77 1.81 20.74 -0.59
C ASN A 77 3.16 20.19 -1.07
N MET A 78 4.27 20.86 -0.73
CA MET A 78 5.61 20.36 -1.02
C MET A 78 5.87 19.06 -0.26
N LEU A 79 5.58 19.01 1.04
CA LEU A 79 5.81 17.85 1.90
C LEU A 79 5.01 16.63 1.43
N CYS A 80 3.70 16.78 1.24
CA CYS A 80 2.85 15.74 0.67
C CYS A 80 3.36 15.31 -0.70
N GLY A 81 3.76 16.26 -1.56
CA GLY A 81 4.29 15.97 -2.89
C GLY A 81 5.61 15.20 -2.89
N GLU A 82 6.53 15.46 -1.95
CA GLU A 82 7.77 14.69 -1.79
C GLU A 82 7.48 13.27 -1.29
N LEU A 83 6.62 13.11 -0.28
CA LEU A 83 6.25 11.79 0.26
C LEU A 83 5.53 10.92 -0.77
N ASN A 84 4.59 11.49 -1.53
CA ASN A 84 3.93 10.80 -2.65
C ASN A 84 4.93 10.39 -3.73
N ARG A 85 5.93 11.24 -4.05
CA ARG A 85 7.00 10.89 -5.00
C ARG A 85 7.90 9.76 -4.53
N MET A 86 7.98 9.53 -3.21
CA MET A 86 8.64 8.36 -2.65
C MET A 86 7.77 7.11 -2.67
N GLY A 87 6.47 7.22 -2.97
CA GLY A 87 5.52 6.10 -2.95
C GLY A 87 4.66 6.01 -1.69
N LEU A 88 4.66 7.02 -0.81
CA LEU A 88 3.81 7.08 0.38
C LEU A 88 2.56 7.93 0.11
N PRO A 89 1.33 7.37 0.19
CA PRO A 89 0.10 8.08 -0.16
C PRO A 89 -0.33 9.04 0.96
N VAL A 90 0.36 10.17 1.07
CA VAL A 90 0.10 11.21 2.07
C VAL A 90 -0.56 12.41 1.39
N ASP A 91 -1.90 12.43 1.39
CA ASP A 91 -2.65 13.56 0.81
C ASP A 91 -2.75 14.75 1.76
N GLU A 92 -2.80 14.50 3.07
CA GLU A 92 -2.91 15.52 4.10
C GLU A 92 -1.92 15.23 5.25
N LEU A 93 -1.29 16.29 5.78
CA LEU A 93 -0.29 16.13 6.85
C LEU A 93 -0.87 15.57 8.15
N VAL A 94 -2.18 15.72 8.37
CA VAL A 94 -2.87 15.14 9.54
C VAL A 94 -2.67 13.63 9.62
N TYR A 95 -2.46 12.95 8.49
CA TYR A 95 -2.21 11.51 8.46
C TYR A 95 -0.87 11.10 9.11
N LEU A 96 0.14 11.98 9.14
CA LEU A 96 1.40 11.69 9.81
C LEU A 96 1.24 11.46 11.32
N SER A 97 0.15 11.97 11.91
CA SER A 97 -0.17 11.78 13.33
C SER A 97 -0.76 10.39 13.64
N TYR A 98 -1.24 9.66 12.63
CA TYR A 98 -1.95 8.38 12.82
C TYR A 98 -1.13 7.14 12.46
N GLY A 99 0.04 7.32 11.82
CA GLY A 99 0.90 6.24 11.33
C GLY A 99 1.19 6.41 9.84
N ILE A 100 1.91 5.45 9.26
CA ILE A 100 2.18 5.46 7.81
C ILE A 100 0.90 5.06 7.08
N PRO A 101 0.32 5.93 6.23
CA PRO A 101 -0.86 5.56 5.48
C PRO A 101 -0.52 4.49 4.43
N LEU A 102 -1.38 3.47 4.35
CA LEU A 102 -1.33 2.44 3.32
C LEU A 102 -2.60 2.55 2.46
N PRO A 103 -2.51 2.34 1.14
CA PRO A 103 -3.70 2.18 0.32
C PRO A 103 -4.44 0.91 0.74
N ALA A 104 -5.74 0.86 0.46
CA ALA A 104 -6.57 -0.33 0.66
C ALA A 104 -7.28 -0.66 -0.66
N TYR A 105 -6.81 -1.73 -1.31
CA TYR A 105 -7.37 -2.24 -2.55
C TYR A 105 -8.29 -3.45 -2.33
N GLY A 106 -8.52 -3.86 -1.07
CA GLY A 106 -9.37 -4.99 -0.74
C GLY A 106 -10.81 -4.83 -1.21
N VAL A 107 -11.38 -5.95 -1.66
CA VAL A 107 -12.74 -6.01 -2.19
C VAL A 107 -13.73 -6.41 -1.10
N ASP A 108 -14.74 -5.57 -0.84
CA ASP A 108 -15.92 -5.98 -0.09
C ASP A 108 -17.04 -6.42 -1.06
N LEU A 109 -17.20 -7.72 -1.25
CA LEU A 109 -18.28 -8.27 -2.06
C LEU A 109 -19.67 -8.10 -1.40
N THR A 110 -19.74 -7.68 -0.14
CA THR A 110 -21.00 -7.38 0.54
C THR A 110 -21.42 -5.92 0.37
N ASP A 111 -20.51 -5.05 -0.04
CA ASP A 111 -20.80 -3.65 -0.32
C ASP A 111 -21.45 -3.49 -1.70
N SER A 112 -22.60 -2.81 -1.75
CA SER A 112 -23.27 -2.43 -2.99
C SER A 112 -22.44 -1.47 -3.85
N GLY A 113 -21.63 -0.61 -3.21
CA GLY A 113 -20.80 0.40 -3.90
C GLY A 113 -19.79 -0.23 -4.84
N PHE A 114 -19.17 -1.33 -4.44
CA PHE A 114 -18.24 -2.10 -5.28
C PHE A 114 -18.84 -2.49 -6.64
N TYR A 115 -20.13 -2.87 -6.68
CA TYR A 115 -20.79 -3.27 -7.93
C TYR A 115 -21.15 -2.09 -8.83
N GLU A 116 -21.33 -0.90 -8.26
CA GLU A 116 -21.53 0.34 -9.01
C GLU A 116 -20.23 0.82 -9.65
N GLU A 117 -19.10 0.65 -8.94
CA GLU A 117 -17.77 1.03 -9.41
C GLU A 117 -17.19 0.02 -10.43
N HIS A 118 -17.53 -1.27 -10.29
CA HIS A 118 -17.01 -2.35 -11.14
C HIS A 118 -18.12 -3.17 -11.84
N PRO A 119 -18.98 -2.55 -12.68
CA PRO A 119 -20.05 -3.25 -13.39
C PRO A 119 -19.52 -4.28 -14.41
N ASP A 120 -18.27 -4.12 -14.84
CA ASP A 120 -17.56 -5.01 -15.75
C ASP A 120 -17.11 -6.33 -15.10
N LEU A 121 -17.05 -6.40 -13.77
CA LEU A 121 -16.79 -7.64 -13.01
C LEU A 121 -18.06 -8.47 -12.76
N LEU A 122 -19.25 -7.91 -12.95
CA LEU A 122 -20.53 -8.61 -12.74
C LEU A 122 -20.64 -9.94 -13.51
N PRO A 123 -20.25 -10.03 -14.80
CA PRO A 123 -20.31 -11.31 -15.53
C PRO A 123 -19.41 -12.39 -14.93
N LEU A 124 -18.27 -12.01 -14.34
CA LEU A 124 -17.36 -12.93 -13.67
C LEU A 124 -17.93 -13.38 -12.32
N LEU A 125 -18.39 -12.43 -11.49
CA LEU A 125 -18.98 -12.71 -10.17
C LEU A 125 -20.21 -13.61 -10.29
N ALA A 126 -21.03 -13.40 -11.32
CA ALA A 126 -22.18 -14.25 -11.60
C ALA A 126 -21.81 -15.72 -11.83
N LEU A 127 -20.59 -16.04 -12.29
CA LEU A 127 -20.13 -17.43 -12.43
C LEU A 127 -19.99 -18.14 -11.07
N PHE A 128 -19.73 -17.38 -10.01
CA PHE A 128 -19.65 -17.86 -8.62
C PHE A 128 -21.00 -17.81 -7.90
N GLY A 129 -22.07 -17.39 -8.60
CA GLY A 129 -23.39 -17.18 -8.00
C GLY A 129 -23.47 -15.93 -7.12
N ILE A 130 -22.58 -14.95 -7.33
CA ILE A 130 -22.52 -13.70 -6.60
C ILE A 130 -23.26 -12.62 -7.38
N ALA A 131 -24.10 -11.85 -6.69
CA ALA A 131 -24.81 -10.70 -7.20
C ALA A 131 -24.95 -9.63 -6.10
N PRO A 132 -25.23 -8.36 -6.46
CA PRO A 132 -25.47 -7.29 -5.49
C PRO A 132 -26.56 -7.70 -4.48
N ASP A 133 -26.38 -7.30 -3.21
CA ASP A 133 -27.31 -7.55 -2.10
C ASP A 133 -27.61 -9.03 -1.81
N THR A 134 -26.74 -9.95 -2.24
CA THR A 134 -26.90 -11.38 -1.96
C THR A 134 -25.88 -11.88 -0.94
N VAL A 135 -26.24 -12.96 -0.23
CA VAL A 135 -25.28 -13.65 0.63
C VAL A 135 -24.26 -14.36 -0.25
N ILE A 136 -22.99 -13.99 -0.08
CA ILE A 136 -21.88 -14.61 -0.80
C ILE A 136 -21.83 -16.11 -0.45
N PRO A 137 -21.90 -17.02 -1.43
CA PRO A 137 -21.85 -18.45 -1.14
C PRO A 137 -20.51 -18.82 -0.49
N GLU A 138 -20.53 -19.55 0.62
CA GLU A 138 -19.30 -19.93 1.37
C GLU A 138 -18.24 -20.60 0.49
N HIS A 139 -18.68 -21.42 -0.47
CA HIS A 139 -17.80 -22.14 -1.38
C HIS A 139 -17.15 -21.25 -2.45
N ALA A 140 -17.62 -20.01 -2.65
CA ALA A 140 -17.08 -19.08 -3.64
C ALA A 140 -15.62 -18.72 -3.33
N TYR A 141 -15.30 -18.38 -2.08
CA TYR A 141 -13.94 -18.05 -1.64
C TYR A 141 -12.97 -19.21 -1.92
N LEU A 142 -13.34 -20.44 -1.54
CA LEU A 142 -12.51 -21.61 -1.77
C LEU A 142 -12.31 -21.89 -3.27
N MET A 143 -13.34 -21.73 -4.09
CA MET A 143 -13.22 -21.89 -5.54
C MET A 143 -12.33 -20.82 -6.16
N GLY A 144 -12.49 -19.56 -5.73
CA GLY A 144 -11.68 -18.43 -6.15
C GLY A 144 -10.20 -18.68 -5.92
N GLN A 145 -9.84 -19.02 -4.68
CA GLN A 145 -8.48 -19.41 -4.31
C GLN A 145 -7.96 -20.57 -5.15
N THR A 146 -8.74 -21.67 -5.24
CA THR A 146 -8.33 -22.88 -5.96
C THR A 146 -8.06 -22.60 -7.45
N LEU A 147 -8.89 -21.77 -8.08
CA LEU A 147 -8.74 -21.40 -9.49
C LEU A 147 -7.57 -20.42 -9.67
N GLY A 148 -7.42 -19.45 -8.76
CA GLY A 148 -6.30 -18.52 -8.74
C GLY A 148 -4.96 -19.24 -8.70
N ASP A 149 -4.80 -20.15 -7.75
CA ASP A 149 -3.59 -20.99 -7.61
C ASP A 149 -3.35 -21.84 -8.86
N ALA A 150 -4.40 -22.47 -9.40
CA ALA A 150 -4.28 -23.34 -10.57
C ALA A 150 -3.89 -22.58 -11.84
N LEU A 151 -4.33 -21.33 -11.98
CA LEU A 151 -3.95 -20.43 -13.08
C LEU A 151 -2.50 -19.94 -12.92
N GLY A 152 -2.09 -19.63 -11.69
CA GLY A 152 -0.71 -19.24 -11.36
C GLY A 152 0.31 -20.37 -11.63
N GLN A 153 -0.12 -21.63 -11.58
CA GLN A 153 0.72 -22.81 -11.86
C GLN A 153 0.71 -23.26 -13.33
N GLN A 154 0.01 -22.55 -14.22
CA GLN A 154 0.00 -22.93 -15.65
C GLN A 154 1.39 -22.74 -16.29
N PRO A 155 1.82 -23.63 -17.20
CA PRO A 155 3.07 -23.45 -17.94
C PRO A 155 3.08 -22.20 -18.82
N ASP A 156 1.91 -21.77 -19.31
CA ASP A 156 1.76 -20.51 -20.05
C ASP A 156 1.51 -19.37 -19.05
N GLY A 157 2.54 -18.56 -18.81
CA GLY A 157 2.49 -17.46 -17.83
C GLY A 157 1.44 -16.39 -18.15
N ARG A 158 0.88 -16.35 -19.36
CA ARG A 158 -0.18 -15.41 -19.74
C ARG A 158 -1.49 -15.63 -18.97
N TYR A 159 -1.66 -16.77 -18.29
CA TYR A 159 -2.79 -17.01 -17.39
C TYR A 159 -2.64 -16.38 -16.01
N GLN A 160 -1.41 -16.11 -15.57
CA GLN A 160 -1.12 -15.63 -14.24
C GLN A 160 -1.88 -14.34 -13.88
N PRO A 161 -2.05 -13.35 -14.77
CA PRO A 161 -2.91 -12.18 -14.52
C PRO A 161 -4.36 -12.53 -14.15
N VAL A 162 -4.96 -13.54 -14.80
CA VAL A 162 -6.32 -14.00 -14.46
C VAL A 162 -6.34 -14.70 -13.10
N GLY A 163 -5.26 -15.40 -12.77
CA GLY A 163 -5.05 -15.96 -11.43
C GLY A 163 -5.07 -14.87 -10.36
N TRP A 164 -4.30 -13.79 -10.55
CA TRP A 164 -4.26 -12.66 -9.63
C TRP A 164 -5.60 -11.95 -9.50
N LEU A 165 -6.33 -11.75 -10.60
CA LEU A 165 -7.70 -11.22 -10.55
C LEU A 165 -8.61 -12.05 -9.62
N LEU A 166 -8.54 -13.39 -9.71
CA LEU A 166 -9.34 -14.26 -8.85
C LEU A 166 -8.86 -14.22 -7.40
N LEU A 167 -7.54 -14.20 -7.14
CA LEU A 167 -7.02 -14.12 -5.78
C LEU A 167 -7.41 -12.80 -5.11
N TRP A 168 -7.33 -11.67 -5.83
CA TRP A 168 -7.74 -10.35 -5.35
C TRP A 168 -9.23 -10.27 -5.01
N LEU A 169 -10.10 -10.71 -5.92
CA LEU A 169 -11.56 -10.72 -5.71
C LEU A 169 -12.00 -11.46 -4.44
N PHE A 170 -11.19 -12.42 -3.98
CA PHE A 170 -11.50 -13.26 -2.83
C PHE A 170 -10.53 -13.07 -1.66
N ALA A 171 -9.72 -12.00 -1.66
CA ALA A 171 -8.77 -11.65 -0.58
C ALA A 171 -7.76 -12.78 -0.24
N TRP A 172 -7.14 -13.35 -1.28
CA TRP A 172 -6.14 -14.43 -1.17
C TRP A 172 -4.82 -14.10 -1.89
N THR A 173 -4.48 -12.82 -2.06
CA THR A 173 -3.23 -12.43 -2.73
C THR A 173 -2.00 -12.65 -1.84
N GLY A 174 -2.19 -12.65 -0.52
CA GLY A 174 -1.10 -12.70 0.46
C GLY A 174 -0.50 -11.33 0.75
N ASN A 175 -1.05 -10.25 0.18
CA ASN A 175 -0.68 -8.88 0.48
C ASN A 175 -1.87 -8.19 1.16
N SER A 176 -1.69 -7.72 2.39
CA SER A 176 -2.77 -7.12 3.19
C SER A 176 -3.36 -5.85 2.59
N ILE A 177 -2.60 -5.09 1.77
CA ILE A 177 -3.14 -3.93 1.04
C ILE A 177 -4.21 -4.36 0.05
N MET A 178 -4.05 -5.52 -0.58
CA MET A 178 -4.99 -6.06 -1.57
C MET A 178 -6.06 -6.96 -0.97
N ASP A 179 -5.82 -7.52 0.22
CA ASP A 179 -6.73 -8.48 0.85
C ASP A 179 -7.67 -7.83 1.88
N LEU A 180 -7.33 -6.66 2.44
CA LEU A 180 -8.13 -5.96 3.44
C LEU A 180 -8.80 -4.71 2.87
N THR A 181 -10.07 -4.50 3.22
CA THR A 181 -10.76 -3.22 2.97
C THR A 181 -10.21 -2.14 3.89
N TYR A 182 -10.53 -0.88 3.61
CA TYR A 182 -10.13 0.24 4.47
C TYR A 182 -10.63 0.07 5.91
N GLU A 183 -11.88 -0.36 6.07
CA GLU A 183 -12.52 -0.58 7.37
C GLU A 183 -11.77 -1.63 8.18
N TYR A 184 -11.45 -2.77 7.56
CA TYR A 184 -10.70 -3.83 8.24
C TYR A 184 -9.26 -3.40 8.53
N MET A 185 -8.61 -2.71 7.59
CA MET A 185 -7.23 -2.24 7.78
C MET A 185 -7.13 -1.22 8.92
N ALA A 186 -8.14 -0.36 9.08
CA ALA A 186 -8.22 0.62 10.16
C ALA A 186 -8.36 0.01 11.56
N GLU A 187 -8.71 -1.29 11.68
CA GLU A 187 -8.74 -2.01 12.95
C GLU A 187 -7.36 -2.49 13.42
N TYR A 188 -6.36 -2.51 12.53
CA TYR A 188 -5.00 -2.93 12.85
C TYR A 188 -4.16 -1.77 13.40
N GLU A 189 -3.12 -2.12 14.18
CA GLU A 189 -2.11 -1.15 14.59
C GLU A 189 -1.35 -0.66 13.35
N MET A 190 -1.38 0.66 13.14
CA MET A 190 -0.72 1.31 12.02
C MET A 190 0.80 1.19 12.15
N LEU A 191 1.49 1.10 11.01
CA LEU A 191 2.95 1.14 10.98
C LEU A 191 3.44 2.49 11.53
N ALA A 192 4.42 2.45 12.43
CA ALA A 192 4.95 3.68 13.01
C ALA A 192 5.93 4.37 12.05
N TRP A 193 6.14 5.67 12.26
CA TRP A 193 7.08 6.45 11.46
C TRP A 193 8.52 6.19 11.91
N THR A 194 9.06 5.05 11.50
CA THR A 194 10.46 4.64 11.65
C THR A 194 11.07 4.32 10.28
N PRO A 195 12.40 4.48 10.08
CA PRO A 195 13.03 4.16 8.80
C PRO A 195 12.77 2.71 8.35
N GLU A 196 12.74 1.77 9.29
CA GLU A 196 12.50 0.36 9.03
C GLU A 196 11.06 0.10 8.56
N GLU A 197 10.06 0.66 9.24
CA GLU A 197 8.66 0.48 8.87
C GLU A 197 8.27 1.25 7.61
N VAL A 198 8.92 2.39 7.33
CA VAL A 198 8.79 3.06 6.03
C VAL A 198 9.28 2.16 4.90
N ALA A 199 10.41 1.46 5.08
CA ALA A 199 10.89 0.53 4.06
C ALA A 199 9.90 -0.64 3.85
N VAL A 200 9.30 -1.16 4.92
CA VAL A 200 8.25 -2.19 4.83
C VAL A 200 7.00 -1.65 4.12
N ALA A 201 6.52 -0.47 4.49
CA ALA A 201 5.35 0.15 3.86
C ALA A 201 5.56 0.32 2.35
N LEU A 202 6.72 0.85 1.95
CA LEU A 202 7.06 1.02 0.53
C LEU A 202 7.12 -0.31 -0.23
N ASP A 203 7.69 -1.37 0.37
CA ASP A 203 7.73 -2.70 -0.25
C ASP A 203 6.32 -3.28 -0.42
N MET A 204 5.46 -3.12 0.60
CA MET A 204 4.07 -3.56 0.55
C MET A 204 3.28 -2.83 -0.53
N ILE A 205 3.41 -1.49 -0.60
CA ILE A 205 2.73 -0.64 -1.60
C ILE A 205 3.20 -0.99 -3.01
N HIS A 206 4.51 -1.04 -3.21
CA HIS A 206 5.10 -1.38 -4.51
C HIS A 206 4.61 -2.75 -5.00
N GLN A 207 4.64 -3.76 -4.13
CA GLN A 207 4.14 -5.09 -4.46
C GLN A 207 2.64 -5.05 -4.79
N ALA A 208 1.84 -4.32 -4.02
CA ALA A 208 0.40 -4.21 -4.26
C ALA A 208 0.11 -3.55 -5.62
N ASP A 209 0.83 -2.49 -5.97
CA ASP A 209 0.66 -1.80 -7.25
C ASP A 209 1.05 -2.69 -8.45
N GLU A 210 2.15 -3.45 -8.35
CA GLU A 210 2.53 -4.44 -9.36
C GLU A 210 1.45 -5.52 -9.54
N LEU A 211 0.92 -6.03 -8.44
CA LEU A 211 -0.15 -7.03 -8.46
C LEU A 211 -1.47 -6.46 -8.99
N MET A 212 -1.82 -5.21 -8.68
CA MET A 212 -3.00 -4.53 -9.23
C MET A 212 -2.88 -4.29 -10.74
N ALA A 213 -1.68 -4.08 -11.26
CA ALA A 213 -1.44 -4.08 -12.71
C ALA A 213 -1.74 -5.47 -13.31
N HIS A 214 -1.35 -6.56 -12.65
CA HIS A 214 -1.72 -7.91 -13.06
C HIS A 214 -3.23 -8.19 -12.97
N VAL A 215 -3.91 -7.71 -11.92
CA VAL A 215 -5.38 -7.80 -11.79
C VAL A 215 -6.07 -7.14 -12.99
N SER A 216 -5.66 -5.91 -13.31
CA SER A 216 -6.19 -5.15 -14.45
C SER A 216 -5.94 -5.85 -15.78
N ALA A 217 -4.74 -6.40 -15.98
CA ALA A 217 -4.40 -7.17 -17.17
C ALA A 217 -5.21 -8.47 -17.27
N GLY A 218 -5.45 -9.15 -16.14
CA GLY A 218 -6.28 -10.36 -16.05
C GLY A 218 -7.73 -10.09 -16.41
N GLN A 219 -8.27 -8.97 -15.92
CA GLN A 219 -9.61 -8.52 -16.26
C GLN A 219 -9.75 -8.24 -17.76
N ALA A 220 -8.83 -7.45 -18.33
CA ALA A 220 -8.83 -7.16 -19.76
C ALA A 220 -8.70 -8.42 -20.62
N LEU A 221 -7.83 -9.36 -20.22
CA LEU A 221 -7.67 -10.65 -20.91
C LEU A 221 -8.97 -11.47 -20.87
N LEU A 222 -9.59 -11.57 -19.70
CA LEU A 222 -10.80 -12.37 -19.52
C LEU A 222 -11.99 -11.80 -20.31
N LEU A 223 -12.16 -10.47 -20.30
CA LEU A 223 -13.22 -9.78 -21.02
C LEU A 223 -13.02 -9.82 -22.55
N SER A 224 -11.77 -9.80 -23.02
CA SER A 224 -11.46 -9.88 -24.46
C SER A 224 -11.52 -11.31 -25.02
N GLN A 225 -11.56 -12.34 -24.17
CA GLN A 225 -11.57 -13.75 -24.59
C GLN A 225 -12.82 -14.52 -24.08
N PRO A 226 -13.94 -14.48 -24.82
CA PRO A 226 -15.16 -15.22 -24.46
C PRO A 226 -14.95 -16.73 -24.29
N ALA A 227 -13.99 -17.31 -25.03
CA ALA A 227 -13.62 -18.72 -24.89
C ALA A 227 -13.03 -19.01 -23.50
N LEU A 228 -12.18 -18.12 -22.99
CA LEU A 228 -11.59 -18.24 -21.66
C LEU A 228 -12.66 -18.11 -20.57
N MET A 229 -13.53 -17.10 -20.66
CA MET A 229 -14.66 -16.92 -19.74
C MET A 229 -15.58 -18.16 -19.72
N LYS A 230 -15.88 -18.74 -20.88
CA LYS A 230 -16.68 -19.97 -20.98
C LYS A 230 -15.99 -21.16 -20.32
N THR A 231 -14.68 -21.31 -20.48
CA THR A 231 -13.92 -22.39 -19.84
C THR A 231 -13.83 -22.20 -18.33
N LEU A 232 -13.64 -20.96 -17.86
CA LEU A 232 -13.71 -20.63 -16.44
C LEU A 232 -15.06 -21.05 -15.83
N ALA A 233 -16.17 -20.72 -16.50
CA ALA A 233 -17.51 -21.16 -16.08
C ALA A 233 -17.70 -22.69 -16.06
N GLN A 234 -16.98 -23.44 -16.90
CA GLN A 234 -16.99 -24.91 -16.86
C GLN A 234 -16.17 -25.44 -15.68
N ASN A 235 -15.00 -24.87 -15.44
CA ASN A 235 -14.12 -25.20 -14.34
C ASN A 235 -14.77 -24.93 -12.98
N ILE A 236 -15.44 -23.79 -12.82
CA ILE A 236 -16.23 -23.46 -11.61
C ILE A 236 -17.32 -24.52 -11.36
N ARG A 237 -18.11 -24.89 -12.38
CA ARG A 237 -19.15 -25.94 -12.23
C ARG A 237 -18.57 -27.30 -11.86
N ARG A 238 -17.38 -27.66 -12.37
CA ARG A 238 -16.68 -28.90 -11.99
C ARG A 238 -16.27 -28.86 -10.52
N LEU A 239 -15.68 -27.74 -10.08
CA LEU A 239 -15.29 -27.53 -8.68
C LEU A 239 -16.49 -27.57 -7.74
N GLU A 240 -17.55 -26.83 -8.05
CA GLU A 240 -18.79 -26.81 -7.27
C GLU A 240 -19.37 -28.22 -7.10
N THR A 241 -19.40 -29.00 -8.19
CA THR A 241 -19.89 -30.39 -8.16
C THR A 241 -19.02 -31.29 -7.26
N ALA A 242 -17.71 -31.09 -7.25
CA ALA A 242 -16.80 -31.86 -6.41
C ALA A 242 -16.89 -31.47 -4.93
N LEU A 243 -16.99 -30.17 -4.64
CA LEU A 243 -17.17 -29.65 -3.29
C LEU A 243 -18.49 -30.13 -2.67
N LYS A 244 -19.59 -30.13 -3.43
CA LYS A 244 -20.88 -30.71 -2.99
C LYS A 244 -20.80 -32.21 -2.66
N LYS A 245 -19.83 -32.93 -3.23
CA LYS A 245 -19.58 -34.35 -2.96
C LYS A 245 -18.55 -34.57 -1.83
N GLY A 246 -18.04 -33.51 -1.21
CA GLY A 246 -16.98 -33.59 -0.20
C GLY A 246 -15.65 -34.12 -0.73
N GLN A 247 -15.41 -34.00 -2.04
CA GLN A 247 -14.20 -34.51 -2.67
C GLN A 247 -13.12 -33.43 -2.70
N LYS A 248 -11.88 -33.82 -2.36
CA LYS A 248 -10.72 -32.99 -2.67
C LYS A 248 -10.58 -32.93 -4.19
N TYR A 249 -10.62 -31.74 -4.76
CA TYR A 249 -10.50 -31.58 -6.20
C TYR A 249 -9.03 -31.54 -6.62
N ASP A 250 -8.72 -32.23 -7.72
CA ASP A 250 -7.40 -32.25 -8.33
C ASP A 250 -7.33 -31.11 -9.37
N THR A 251 -6.55 -30.07 -9.07
CA THR A 251 -6.37 -28.89 -9.92
C THR A 251 -5.75 -29.24 -11.28
N GLY A 252 -5.04 -30.38 -11.40
CA GLY A 252 -4.51 -30.88 -12.67
C GLY A 252 -5.59 -31.32 -13.68
N ARG A 253 -6.86 -31.36 -13.27
CA ARG A 253 -8.03 -31.64 -14.13
C ARG A 253 -8.73 -30.39 -14.66
N LEU A 254 -8.26 -29.21 -14.29
CA LEU A 254 -8.75 -27.95 -14.85
C LEU A 254 -8.19 -27.83 -16.27
N GLU A 255 -9.08 -27.61 -17.22
CA GLU A 255 -8.73 -27.46 -18.62
C GLU A 255 -8.72 -25.97 -18.95
N TRP A 256 -7.72 -25.50 -19.69
CA TRP A 256 -7.61 -24.11 -20.11
C TRP A 256 -7.39 -24.03 -21.63
N PRO A 257 -8.09 -23.14 -22.35
CA PRO A 257 -8.06 -23.10 -23.81
C PRO A 257 -6.78 -22.39 -24.29
N PRO A 258 -6.07 -22.83 -25.35
CA PRO A 258 -4.89 -22.12 -25.80
C PRO A 258 -5.20 -20.64 -26.06
N LEU A 259 -4.38 -19.76 -25.49
CA LEU A 259 -4.56 -18.32 -25.63
C LEU A 259 -4.12 -17.91 -27.04
N ALA A 260 -4.94 -17.09 -27.71
CA ALA A 260 -4.63 -16.62 -29.05
C ALA A 260 -3.34 -15.80 -29.07
N ASP A 261 -2.53 -15.99 -30.11
CA ASP A 261 -1.31 -15.21 -30.34
C ASP A 261 -1.71 -13.76 -30.67
N GLY A 262 -1.31 -12.81 -29.82
CA GLY A 262 -1.61 -11.38 -29.99
C GLY A 262 -1.83 -10.60 -28.71
N PHE A 263 -2.08 -11.27 -27.58
CA PHE A 263 -2.11 -10.62 -26.26
C PHE A 263 -0.71 -10.68 -25.62
N THR A 264 0.21 -9.85 -26.11
CA THR A 264 1.40 -9.50 -25.34
C THR A 264 0.95 -8.47 -24.33
N GLY A 265 0.65 -8.89 -23.11
CA GLY A 265 0.57 -7.98 -21.96
C GLY A 265 1.96 -7.41 -21.71
N THR A 266 2.41 -6.49 -22.56
CA THR A 266 3.64 -5.72 -22.37
C THR A 266 3.27 -4.49 -21.56
N THR A 267 3.50 -4.57 -20.25
CA THR A 267 4.01 -3.41 -19.52
C THR A 267 5.47 -3.23 -19.94
N GLU A 268 5.69 -2.59 -21.09
CA GLU A 268 6.94 -1.84 -21.27
C GLU A 268 6.84 -0.65 -20.31
N SER A 269 7.66 -0.65 -19.26
CA SER A 269 7.88 0.56 -18.48
C SER A 269 8.70 1.51 -19.35
N ASP A 270 8.03 2.53 -19.90
CA ASP A 270 8.71 3.65 -20.54
C ASP A 270 8.78 4.83 -19.56
N ALA A 271 10.04 5.29 -19.38
CA ALA A 271 10.55 6.51 -18.72
C ALA A 271 10.73 6.51 -17.19
#